data_AF-K0JXE4-F1
#
_entry.id   AF-K0JXE4-F1
#
_cell.length_a   1.000
_cell.length_b   1.000
_cell.length_c   1.000
_cell.angle_alpha   90.00
_cell.angle_beta   90.00
_cell.angle_gamma   90.00
#
_symmetry.space_group_name_H-M   'P 1'
#
loop_
_entity.id
_entity.type
_entity.pdbx_description
1 polymer ?
#
loop_
_entity_poly.entity_id
_entity_poly.type
_entity_poly.pdbx_seq_one_letter_code
_entity_poly.pdbx_strand_id
1 'polypeptide(L)'
;MSWNDFYRRRDALDAVLRTAAPAAPLTFDRALFATEDELLLALHYRWMQQLTGRLGVALENSDDDRVEIVTRTWRTLAAQQPVLRAVLDEHLTATDAVEREQRLLALTAGLAELSEPSDEITRVGAAFATLIRTGPDAPAQPRKLAKSA
;
A
#
# COMPACT_ATOMS: atom_id res chain seq x y z
N MET A 1 21.05 12.78 -9.31
CA MET A 1 19.74 13.40 -9.59
C MET A 1 19.72 14.78 -9.00
N SER A 2 19.34 15.77 -9.79
CA SER A 2 19.05 17.11 -9.29
C SER A 2 17.67 17.14 -8.62
N TRP A 3 17.41 18.14 -7.79
CA TRP A 3 16.06 18.41 -7.26
C TRP A 3 15.02 18.55 -8.37
N ASN A 4 15.42 19.09 -9.52
CA ASN A 4 14.54 19.24 -10.67
C ASN A 4 14.11 17.88 -11.26
N ASP A 5 15.03 16.90 -11.31
CA ASP A 5 14.72 15.55 -11.80
C ASP A 5 13.72 14.84 -10.88
N PHE A 6 13.85 15.05 -9.57
CA PHE A 6 12.91 14.51 -8.58
C PHE A 6 11.50 15.06 -8.77
N TYR A 7 11.34 16.39 -8.83
CA TYR A 7 10.03 17.01 -9.03
C TYR A 7 9.41 16.62 -10.38
N ARG A 8 10.21 16.61 -11.45
CA ARG A 8 9.74 16.16 -12.76
C ARG A 8 9.22 14.73 -12.74
N ARG A 9 9.92 13.82 -12.07
CA ARG A 9 9.49 12.42 -11.96
C ARG A 9 8.21 12.29 -11.13
N ARG A 10 8.07 13.05 -10.03
CA ARG A 10 6.84 13.11 -9.22
C ARG A 10 5.65 13.60 -10.05
N ASP A 11 5.81 14.73 -10.72
CA ASP A 11 4.74 15.36 -11.50
C ASP A 11 4.31 14.46 -12.68
N ALA A 12 5.23 13.67 -13.24
CA ALA A 12 4.92 12.66 -14.24
C ALA A 12 4.07 11.51 -13.67
N LEU A 13 4.38 11.01 -12.46
CA LEU A 13 3.52 10.01 -11.79
C LEU A 13 2.11 10.57 -11.54
N ASP A 14 2.00 11.81 -11.07
CA ASP A 14 0.70 12.47 -10.88
C ASP A 14 -0.05 12.68 -12.20
N ALA A 15 0.65 12.93 -13.31
CA ALA A 15 0.03 13.01 -14.63
C ALA A 15 -0.56 11.67 -15.08
N VAL A 16 0.19 10.57 -14.92
CA VAL A 16 -0.29 9.21 -15.22
C VAL A 16 -1.56 8.91 -14.41
N LEU A 17 -1.54 9.16 -13.10
CA LEU A 17 -2.67 8.85 -12.23
C LEU A 17 -3.92 9.72 -12.51
N ARG A 18 -3.75 10.92 -13.08
CA ARG A 18 -4.89 11.77 -13.46
C ARG A 18 -5.64 11.28 -14.70
N THR A 19 -4.95 10.59 -15.61
CA THR A 19 -5.52 10.15 -16.89
C THR A 19 -5.75 8.65 -16.97
N ALA A 20 -5.22 7.88 -16.01
CA ALA A 20 -5.36 6.43 -15.98
C ALA A 20 -6.82 6.01 -15.89
N ALA A 21 -7.24 5.15 -16.83
CA ALA A 21 -8.33 4.23 -16.62
C ALA A 21 -7.71 2.91 -16.12
N PRO A 22 -7.98 2.45 -14.89
CA PRO A 22 -7.19 1.40 -14.26
C PRO A 22 -7.08 0.06 -15.00
N ALA A 23 -8.02 -0.26 -15.88
CA ALA A 23 -8.03 -1.50 -16.68
C ALA A 23 -7.54 -1.29 -18.13
N ALA A 24 -7.03 -0.10 -18.46
CA ALA A 24 -6.55 0.26 -19.79
C ALA A 24 -5.04 0.43 -19.80
N PRO A 25 -4.38 0.27 -20.97
CA PRO A 25 -2.94 0.53 -21.10
C PRO A 25 -2.54 1.92 -20.58
N LEU A 26 -1.48 1.97 -19.78
CA LEU A 26 -1.00 3.22 -19.19
C LEU A 26 -0.28 4.08 -20.23
N THR A 27 -0.61 5.36 -20.27
CA THR A 27 0.09 6.35 -21.10
C THR A 27 1.08 7.12 -20.23
N PHE A 28 2.37 7.09 -20.58
CA PHE A 28 3.45 7.71 -19.80
C PHE A 28 4.61 8.18 -20.67
N ASP A 29 5.45 9.07 -20.11
CA ASP A 29 6.65 9.59 -20.79
C ASP A 29 7.78 8.53 -20.76
N ARG A 30 8.09 7.97 -21.93
CA ARG A 30 9.15 6.96 -22.09
C ARG A 30 10.57 7.49 -21.86
N ALA A 31 10.77 8.82 -21.89
CA ALA A 31 12.04 9.41 -21.51
C ALA A 31 12.24 9.44 -19.99
N LEU A 32 11.15 9.32 -19.21
CA LEU A 32 11.20 9.25 -17.75
C LEU A 32 11.10 7.82 -17.23
N PHE A 33 10.31 6.97 -17.86
CA PHE A 33 10.18 5.56 -17.51
C PHE A 33 10.35 4.72 -18.78
N ALA A 34 11.44 3.97 -18.89
CA ALA A 34 11.75 3.23 -20.11
C ALA A 34 10.68 2.17 -20.43
N THR A 35 10.12 1.56 -19.39
CA THR A 35 9.10 0.51 -19.48
C THR A 35 7.92 0.80 -18.56
N GLU A 36 6.81 0.09 -18.83
CA GLU A 36 5.64 0.12 -17.93
C GLU A 36 5.99 -0.47 -16.56
N ASP A 37 6.82 -1.52 -16.52
CA ASP A 37 7.32 -2.08 -15.25
C ASP A 37 8.06 -1.03 -14.41
N GLU A 38 8.91 -0.21 -15.02
CA GLU A 38 9.61 0.86 -14.31
C GLU A 38 8.64 1.89 -13.73
N LEU A 39 7.59 2.24 -14.48
CA LEU A 39 6.52 3.11 -13.99
C LEU A 39 5.76 2.46 -12.83
N LEU A 40 5.37 1.19 -12.96
CA LEU A 40 4.62 0.46 -11.93
C LEU A 40 5.43 0.30 -10.64
N LEU A 41 6.74 0.02 -10.75
CA LEU A 41 7.64 -0.01 -9.60
C LEU A 41 7.77 1.37 -8.94
N ALA A 42 7.78 2.47 -9.71
CA ALA A 42 7.80 3.81 -9.14
C ALA A 42 6.48 4.17 -8.43
N LEU A 43 5.33 3.77 -8.99
CA LEU A 43 4.01 3.91 -8.35
C LEU A 43 3.91 3.07 -7.08
N HIS A 44 4.38 1.83 -7.11
CA HIS A 44 4.43 0.94 -5.95
C HIS A 44 5.35 1.47 -4.85
N TYR A 45 6.50 2.02 -5.23
CA TYR A 45 7.41 2.65 -4.29
C TYR A 45 6.75 3.83 -3.57
N ARG A 46 6.01 4.69 -4.28
CA ARG A 46 5.20 5.76 -3.67
C ARG A 46 4.17 5.20 -2.68
N TRP A 47 3.45 4.14 -3.07
CA TRP A 47 2.50 3.45 -2.21
C TRP A 47 3.17 2.94 -0.93
N MET A 48 4.29 2.22 -1.05
CA MET A 48 5.04 1.65 0.07
C MET A 48 5.60 2.71 1.01
N GLN A 49 6.12 3.84 0.49
CA GLN A 49 6.59 4.94 1.32
C GLN A 49 5.46 5.47 2.23
N GLN A 50 4.28 5.71 1.66
CA GLN A 50 3.15 6.25 2.40
C GLN A 50 2.57 5.22 3.37
N LEU A 51 2.45 3.96 2.95
CA LEU A 51 1.96 2.88 3.80
C LEU A 51 2.87 2.68 5.01
N THR A 52 4.18 2.55 4.78
CA THR A 52 5.17 2.35 5.86
C THR A 52 5.18 3.51 6.84
N GLY A 53 5.19 4.75 6.34
CA GLY A 53 5.17 5.94 7.21
C GLY A 53 3.90 6.03 8.06
N ARG A 54 2.73 5.68 7.49
CA ARG A 54 1.46 5.68 8.23
C ARG A 54 1.38 4.55 9.25
N LEU A 55 1.85 3.35 8.90
CA LEU A 55 1.91 2.22 9.82
C LEU A 55 2.84 2.50 11.00
N GLY A 56 4.00 3.11 10.77
CA GLY A 56 4.92 3.50 11.85
C GLY A 56 4.22 4.38 12.89
N VAL A 57 3.55 5.44 12.45
CA VAL A 57 2.79 6.32 13.35
C VAL A 57 1.60 5.59 14.00
N ALA A 58 0.85 4.80 13.24
CA ALA A 58 -0.37 4.17 13.75
C ALA A 58 -0.09 3.08 14.79
N LEU A 59 1.01 2.34 14.66
CA LEU A 59 1.41 1.26 15.56
C LEU A 59 2.11 1.77 16.83
N GLU A 60 2.78 2.93 16.78
CA GLU A 60 3.39 3.54 17.97
C GLU A 60 2.35 4.15 18.93
N ASN A 61 1.22 4.62 18.40
CA ASN A 61 0.26 5.44 19.14
C ASN A 61 -0.97 4.67 19.64
N SER A 62 -0.98 3.34 19.56
CA SER A 62 -2.17 2.55 19.91
C SER A 62 -1.83 1.22 20.59
N ASP A 63 -2.61 0.91 21.63
CA ASP A 63 -2.68 -0.42 22.26
C ASP A 63 -3.74 -1.33 21.58
N ASP A 64 -4.35 -0.87 20.48
CA ASP A 64 -5.36 -1.63 19.73
C ASP A 64 -4.75 -2.87 19.03
N ASP A 65 -5.62 -3.76 18.55
CA ASP A 65 -5.23 -4.93 17.77
C ASP A 65 -4.46 -4.50 16.49
N ARG A 66 -3.25 -5.03 16.32
CA ARG A 66 -2.37 -4.74 15.17
C ARG A 66 -3.02 -5.09 13.84
N VAL A 67 -3.80 -6.16 13.77
CA VAL A 67 -4.53 -6.57 12.56
C VAL A 67 -5.55 -5.49 12.18
N GLU A 68 -6.28 -4.95 13.16
CA GLU A 68 -7.24 -3.86 12.93
C GLU A 68 -6.53 -2.57 12.50
N ILE A 69 -5.43 -2.20 13.18
CA ILE A 69 -4.63 -1.01 12.84
C ILE A 69 -4.12 -1.09 11.40
N VAL A 70 -3.51 -2.22 11.01
CA VAL A 70 -2.97 -2.42 9.66
C VAL A 70 -4.09 -2.40 8.64
N THR A 71 -5.19 -3.12 8.88
CA THR A 71 -6.36 -3.16 7.98
C THR A 71 -6.92 -1.76 7.74
N ARG A 72 -7.20 -1.01 8.81
CA ARG A 72 -7.73 0.36 8.72
C ARG A 72 -6.76 1.29 8.00
N THR A 73 -5.46 1.19 8.30
CA THR A 73 -4.44 2.07 7.70
C THR A 73 -4.32 1.82 6.20
N TRP A 74 -4.25 0.55 5.78
CA TRP A 74 -4.21 0.16 4.38
C TRP A 74 -5.47 0.63 3.64
N ARG A 75 -6.66 0.36 4.19
CA ARG A 75 -7.95 0.78 3.58
C ARG A 75 -8.09 2.29 3.49
N THR A 76 -7.69 3.01 4.53
CA THR A 76 -7.73 4.48 4.52
C THR A 76 -6.79 5.05 3.44
N LEU A 77 -5.60 4.49 3.28
CA LEU A 77 -4.68 4.90 2.22
C LEU A 77 -5.23 4.57 0.82
N ALA A 78 -5.80 3.38 0.64
CA ALA A 78 -6.45 2.96 -0.60
C ALA A 78 -7.62 3.88 -0.96
N ALA A 79 -8.47 4.22 0.01
CA ALA A 79 -9.61 5.13 -0.19
C ALA A 79 -9.17 6.56 -0.54
N GLN A 80 -8.02 7.01 -0.04
CA GLN A 80 -7.45 8.33 -0.36
C GLN A 80 -6.74 8.36 -1.71
N GLN A 81 -6.31 7.21 -2.24
CA GLN A 81 -5.64 7.10 -3.53
C GLN A 81 -6.23 5.95 -4.36
N PRO A 82 -7.54 6.03 -4.70
CA PRO A 82 -8.26 4.92 -5.31
C PRO A 82 -7.69 4.54 -6.68
N VAL A 83 -7.29 5.54 -7.48
CA VAL A 83 -6.72 5.29 -8.82
C VAL A 83 -5.35 4.63 -8.73
N LEU A 84 -4.48 5.08 -7.82
CA LEU A 84 -3.17 4.46 -7.61
C LEU A 84 -3.34 2.99 -7.20
N ARG A 85 -4.20 2.73 -6.21
CA ARG A 85 -4.45 1.37 -5.73
C ARG A 85 -4.99 0.47 -6.84
N ALA A 86 -5.99 0.95 -7.59
CA ALA A 86 -6.58 0.21 -8.69
C ALA A 86 -5.58 -0.10 -9.81
N VAL A 87 -4.73 0.87 -10.20
CA VAL A 87 -3.67 0.65 -11.20
C VAL A 87 -2.67 -0.41 -10.71
N LEU A 88 -2.27 -0.37 -9.45
CA LEU A 88 -1.36 -1.38 -8.89
C LEU A 88 -2.02 -2.77 -8.81
N ASP A 89 -3.30 -2.84 -8.44
CA ASP A 89 -4.04 -4.10 -8.38
C ASP A 89 -4.22 -4.75 -9.75
N GLU A 90 -4.43 -3.95 -10.80
CA GLU A 90 -4.59 -4.46 -12.16
C GLU A 90 -3.26 -4.85 -12.80
N HIS A 91 -2.27 -3.95 -12.76
CA HIS A 91 -1.09 -4.06 -13.61
C HIS A 91 0.12 -4.69 -12.91
N LEU A 92 0.23 -4.58 -11.58
CA LEU A 92 1.39 -5.07 -10.85
C LEU A 92 1.09 -6.40 -10.15
N THR A 93 1.06 -7.48 -10.93
CA THR A 93 0.77 -8.83 -10.43
C THR A 93 2.03 -9.69 -10.36
N ALA A 94 2.19 -10.45 -9.28
CA ALA A 94 3.23 -11.49 -9.10
C ALA A 94 4.69 -11.00 -9.35
N THR A 95 5.14 -10.01 -8.57
CA THR A 95 6.53 -9.52 -8.59
C THR A 95 7.11 -9.43 -7.17
N ASP A 96 8.44 -9.37 -7.05
CA ASP A 96 9.14 -9.10 -5.78
C ASP A 96 8.61 -7.85 -5.04
N ALA A 97 8.12 -6.85 -5.79
CA ALA A 97 7.54 -5.64 -5.22
C ALA A 97 6.25 -5.96 -4.46
N VAL A 98 5.37 -6.77 -5.05
CA VAL A 98 4.14 -7.24 -4.41
C VAL A 98 4.47 -8.08 -3.18
N GLU A 99 5.44 -8.99 -3.28
CA GLU A 99 5.85 -9.81 -2.15
C GLU A 99 6.41 -8.99 -0.98
N ARG A 100 7.12 -7.89 -1.27
CA ARG A 100 7.60 -6.96 -0.22
C ARG A 100 6.45 -6.30 0.52
N GLU A 101 5.39 -5.88 -0.19
CA GLU A 101 4.19 -5.35 0.44
C GLU A 101 3.51 -6.42 1.30
N GLN A 102 3.37 -7.64 0.79
CA GLN A 102 2.77 -8.76 1.52
C GLN A 102 3.53 -9.06 2.81
N ARG A 103 4.87 -9.14 2.75
CA ARG A 103 5.70 -9.35 3.93
C ARG A 103 5.59 -8.20 4.93
N LEU A 104 5.57 -6.95 4.47
CA LEU A 104 5.32 -5.79 5.34
C LEU A 104 4.00 -5.95 6.09
N LEU A 105 2.91 -6.33 5.40
CA LEU A 105 1.60 -6.50 6.02
C LEU A 105 1.58 -7.60 7.06
N ALA A 106 2.18 -8.77 6.78
CA ALA A 106 2.25 -9.88 7.73
C ALA A 106 3.01 -9.50 9.00
N LEU A 107 4.21 -8.91 8.83
CA LEU A 107 5.08 -8.54 9.94
C LEU A 107 4.47 -7.42 10.81
N THR A 108 3.93 -6.38 10.18
CA THR A 108 3.35 -5.24 10.91
C THR A 108 2.05 -5.62 11.64
N ALA A 109 1.29 -6.58 11.11
CA ALA A 109 0.11 -7.12 11.78
C ALA A 109 0.43 -8.13 12.88
N GLY A 110 1.70 -8.55 13.03
CA GLY A 110 2.10 -9.60 13.97
C GLY A 110 1.58 -10.99 13.58
N LEU A 111 1.32 -11.23 12.30
CA LEU A 111 0.86 -12.51 11.76
C LEU A 111 2.02 -13.43 11.37
N ALA A 112 3.24 -12.90 11.33
CA ALA A 112 4.47 -13.62 11.08
C ALA A 112 5.64 -12.91 11.79
N GLU A 113 6.69 -13.67 12.08
CA GLU A 113 7.93 -13.21 12.71
C GLU A 113 9.09 -13.11 11.71
N LEU A 114 10.03 -12.21 11.95
CA LEU A 114 11.21 -12.02 11.09
C LEU A 114 12.11 -13.25 10.97
N SER A 115 12.02 -14.19 11.91
CA SER A 115 12.76 -15.45 11.90
C SER A 115 12.17 -16.50 10.96
N GLU A 116 10.94 -16.32 10.51
CA GLU A 116 10.28 -17.26 9.60
C GLU A 116 10.88 -17.16 8.18
N PRO A 117 10.80 -18.24 7.38
CA PRO A 117 11.19 -18.22 5.97
C PRO A 117 10.44 -17.15 5.18
N SER A 118 11.14 -16.44 4.29
CA SER A 118 10.54 -15.31 3.56
C SER A 118 9.33 -15.70 2.71
N ASP A 119 9.31 -16.91 2.15
CA ASP A 119 8.19 -17.43 1.36
C ASP A 119 6.95 -17.71 2.23
N GLU A 120 7.15 -18.09 3.48
CA GLU A 120 6.07 -18.27 4.47
C GLU A 120 5.46 -16.92 4.86
N ILE A 121 6.30 -15.94 5.21
CA ILE A 121 5.87 -14.57 5.51
C ILE A 121 5.11 -13.97 4.31
N THR A 122 5.61 -14.15 3.09
CA THR A 122 4.95 -13.71 1.86
C THR A 122 3.57 -14.37 1.71
N ARG A 123 3.45 -15.68 1.95
CA ARG A 123 2.19 -16.43 1.83
C ARG A 123 1.14 -15.95 2.84
N VAL A 124 1.53 -15.76 4.10
CA VAL A 124 0.67 -15.17 5.14
C VAL A 124 0.22 -13.77 4.74
N GLY A 125 1.16 -12.94 4.28
CA GLY A 125 0.90 -11.59 3.80
C GLY A 125 -0.06 -11.53 2.61
N ALA A 126 0.07 -12.46 1.66
CA ALA A 126 -0.82 -12.57 0.50
C ALA A 126 -2.26 -12.92 0.90
N ALA A 127 -2.40 -13.86 1.85
CA ALA A 127 -3.70 -14.21 2.42
C ALA A 127 -4.33 -13.02 3.15
N PHE A 128 -3.55 -12.33 3.99
CA PHE A 128 -4.01 -11.15 4.72
C PHE A 128 -4.40 -10.00 3.77
N ALA A 129 -3.58 -9.69 2.76
CA ALA A 129 -3.89 -8.67 1.75
C ALA A 129 -5.18 -8.97 0.98
N THR A 130 -5.50 -10.25 0.75
CA THR A 130 -6.77 -10.66 0.15
C THR A 130 -7.94 -10.34 1.08
N LEU A 131 -7.84 -10.69 2.37
CA LEU A 131 -8.85 -10.38 3.37
C LEU A 131 -9.08 -8.88 3.54
N ILE A 132 -8.01 -8.07 3.57
CA ILE A 132 -8.13 -6.61 3.66
C ILE A 132 -8.93 -6.06 2.48
N ARG A 133 -8.72 -6.60 1.27
CA ARG A 133 -9.39 -6.17 0.04
C ARG A 133 -10.84 -6.64 -0.09
N THR A 134 -11.15 -7.87 0.32
CA THR A 134 -12.49 -8.47 0.12
C THR A 134 -13.39 -8.40 1.35
N GLY A 135 -12.82 -8.18 2.54
CA GLY A 135 -13.57 -8.17 3.79
C GLY A 135 -14.54 -6.98 3.88
N PRO A 136 -15.67 -7.12 4.58
CA PRO A 136 -16.60 -6.01 4.77
C PRO A 136 -15.93 -4.84 5.49
N ASP A 137 -16.37 -3.61 5.22
CA ASP A 137 -16.00 -2.47 6.05
C ASP A 137 -16.53 -2.70 7.45
N ALA A 138 -15.63 -2.82 8.43
CA ALA A 138 -16.02 -2.94 9.82
C ALA A 138 -16.77 -1.66 10.21
N PRO A 139 -17.97 -1.75 10.82
CA PRO A 139 -18.64 -0.56 11.30
C PRO A 139 -17.74 0.13 12.34
N ALA A 140 -17.54 1.44 12.18
CA ALA A 140 -16.72 2.23 13.11
C ALA A 140 -17.18 1.96 14.55
N GLN A 141 -16.33 1.35 15.37
CA GLN A 141 -16.65 1.11 16.76
C GLN A 141 -16.86 2.47 17.44
N PRO A 142 -18.03 2.73 18.05
CA PRO A 142 -18.24 3.97 18.78
C PRO A 142 -17.24 4.03 19.94
N ARG A 143 -16.39 5.08 19.96
CA ARG A 143 -15.49 5.38 21.09
C ARG A 143 -16.30 5.27 22.37
N LYS A 144 -15.96 4.28 23.22
CA LYS A 144 -16.53 4.20 24.56
C LYS A 144 -16.16 5.50 25.29
N LEU A 145 -17.12 6.41 25.41
CA LEU A 145 -17.02 7.57 26.28
C LEU A 145 -16.78 7.03 27.69
N ALA A 146 -15.59 7.30 28.24
CA ALA A 146 -15.30 7.05 29.63
C ALA A 146 -16.37 7.75 30.47
N LYS A 147 -17.16 6.98 31.22
CA LYS A 147 -18.02 7.53 32.26
C LYS A 147 -17.10 8.04 33.36
N SER A 148 -16.95 9.36 33.45
CA SER A 148 -16.43 10.00 34.66
C SER A 148 -17.40 9.69 35.81
N ALA A 149 -16.87 9.07 36.85
CA ALA A 149 -17.52 8.91 38.16
C ALA A 149 -17.41 10.20 38.96
#